data_AF-A0A4Y6PLT2-F1
#
_entry.id   AF-A0A4Y6PLT2-F1
#
_cell.length_a   1.000
_cell.length_b   1.000
_cell.length_c   1.000
_cell.angle_alpha   90.00
_cell.angle_beta   90.00
_cell.angle_gamma   90.00
#
_symmetry.space_group_name_H-M   'P 1'
#
loop_
_entity.id
_entity.type
_entity.pdbx_description
1 polymer ?
#
loop_
_entity_poly.entity_id
_entity_poly.type
_entity_poly.pdbx_seq_one_letter_code
_entity_poly.pdbx_strand_id
1 'polypeptide(L)'
;MSAPTKRTEKSPNWHIFWPVYAGAIILMSLGCVAGDQNAHVGEIGVCGTSTEQWTEGRGQAGFLGFYHAVNAYDLTTDSAYYEFDPFIMEGSFGAYYVSHWDNGAPARIVEVSTSDPDVIAIDAVYESSFDVEAIGPGAAEIRVETDAGVADRIELIVTDVASVEFDHCCSSSSRAYYLTNSEIEIPVTYVDSYGETPIGFGRFPFRISDESNLTWLDNVADPTDIHLQSGPRATDVTLTPTVAGNSLTLELIAPSDVDGISTHWEPDPYASGLWFVGGVLHRDGEPVCAGKYPMRVETLTPSVCSLVSPSNALRDRMRIAADETVLVEERALGTCELLVQLLDDNGRVVLERETEKRF
;
A
#
# COMPACT_ATOMS: atom_id res chain seq x y z
N MET A 1 -21.23 47.57 -39.86
CA MET A 1 -21.69 46.92 -38.62
C MET A 1 -21.53 45.42 -38.84
N SER A 2 -20.45 44.84 -38.32
CA SER A 2 -20.11 43.42 -38.49
C SER A 2 -20.48 42.67 -37.22
N ALA A 3 -21.18 41.54 -37.37
CA ALA A 3 -21.62 40.69 -36.28
C ALA A 3 -20.43 39.95 -35.61
N PRO A 4 -20.51 39.64 -34.30
CA PRO A 4 -19.43 38.96 -33.59
C PRO A 4 -19.45 37.46 -33.87
N THR A 5 -18.30 36.92 -34.24
CA THR A 5 -18.04 35.50 -34.46
C THR A 5 -17.94 34.79 -33.10
N LYS A 6 -18.84 33.85 -32.81
CA LYS A 6 -18.73 32.94 -31.66
C LYS A 6 -17.56 31.97 -31.89
N ARG A 7 -16.55 32.02 -31.02
CA ARG A 7 -15.50 31.01 -30.90
C ARG A 7 -16.06 29.87 -30.07
N THR A 8 -16.20 28.69 -30.65
CA THR A 8 -16.43 27.45 -29.93
C THR A 8 -15.08 26.95 -29.43
N GLU A 9 -14.82 27.09 -28.13
CA GLU A 9 -13.76 26.35 -27.46
C GLU A 9 -14.13 24.87 -27.49
N LYS A 10 -13.30 24.07 -28.16
CA LYS A 10 -13.35 22.61 -28.01
C LYS A 10 -12.93 22.30 -26.58
N SER A 11 -13.84 21.68 -25.81
CA SER A 11 -13.48 21.08 -24.54
C SER A 11 -12.35 20.07 -24.75
N PRO A 12 -11.38 19.96 -23.84
CA PRO A 12 -10.42 18.86 -23.87
C PRO A 12 -11.18 17.52 -23.92
N ASN A 13 -10.65 16.51 -24.60
CA ASN A 13 -11.22 15.17 -24.55
C ASN A 13 -10.84 14.53 -23.20
N TRP A 14 -11.68 14.75 -22.19
CA TRP A 14 -11.49 14.22 -20.82
C TRP A 14 -11.69 12.70 -20.71
N HIS A 15 -12.24 12.04 -21.74
CA HIS A 15 -12.46 10.58 -21.79
C HIS A 15 -11.18 9.73 -21.85
N ILE A 16 -9.99 10.34 -21.90
CA ILE A 16 -8.70 9.63 -21.92
C ILE A 16 -7.95 9.79 -20.59
N PHE A 17 -8.28 10.79 -19.77
CA PHE A 17 -7.49 11.11 -18.57
C PHE A 17 -7.75 10.13 -17.42
N TRP A 18 -8.98 9.65 -17.28
CA TRP A 18 -9.38 8.74 -16.21
C TRP A 18 -8.84 7.31 -16.31
N PRO A 19 -8.86 6.62 -17.47
CA PRO A 19 -8.17 5.33 -17.59
C PRO A 19 -6.65 5.46 -17.47
N VAL A 20 -6.08 6.66 -17.66
CA VAL A 20 -4.64 6.93 -17.46
C VAL A 20 -4.33 7.22 -15.98
N TYR A 21 -5.23 7.85 -15.22
CA TYR A 21 -5.04 8.11 -13.78
C TYR A 21 -5.38 6.90 -12.92
N ALA A 22 -6.50 6.21 -13.19
CA ALA A 22 -6.78 4.89 -12.64
C ALA A 22 -5.71 3.89 -13.11
N GLY A 23 -5.24 3.99 -14.35
CA GLY A 23 -4.10 3.22 -14.85
C GLY A 23 -2.78 3.58 -14.18
N ALA A 24 -2.58 4.82 -13.72
CA ALA A 24 -1.38 5.27 -13.00
C ALA A 24 -1.42 4.87 -11.51
N ILE A 25 -2.59 4.88 -10.88
CA ILE A 25 -2.80 4.31 -9.55
C ILE A 25 -2.66 2.80 -9.62
N ILE A 26 -3.30 2.13 -10.59
CA ILE A 26 -3.08 0.71 -10.89
C ILE A 26 -1.59 0.47 -11.16
N LEU A 27 -0.88 1.26 -11.97
CA LEU A 27 0.57 1.10 -12.20
C LEU A 27 1.43 1.38 -10.95
N MET A 28 0.95 2.16 -9.98
CA MET A 28 1.64 2.40 -8.70
C MET A 28 1.27 1.34 -7.64
N SER A 29 0.11 0.69 -7.73
CA SER A 29 -0.31 -0.46 -6.92
C SER A 29 0.03 -1.82 -7.53
N LEU A 30 0.40 -1.86 -8.83
CA LEU A 30 0.91 -3.03 -9.57
C LEU A 30 2.32 -3.45 -9.13
N GLY A 31 2.88 -2.80 -8.11
CA GLY A 31 4.13 -3.23 -7.47
C GLY A 31 3.98 -4.49 -6.61
N CYS A 32 2.75 -4.84 -6.20
CA CYS A 32 2.52 -6.03 -5.38
C CYS A 32 1.86 -7.15 -6.17
N VAL A 33 2.69 -8.15 -6.46
CA VAL A 33 2.22 -9.44 -6.95
C VAL A 33 1.53 -10.15 -5.78
N ALA A 34 0.21 -10.29 -5.89
CA ALA A 34 -0.55 -11.18 -5.04
C ALA A 34 -0.15 -12.64 -5.31
N GLY A 35 0.21 -13.38 -4.27
CA GLY A 35 0.49 -14.81 -4.35
C GLY A 35 -0.76 -15.63 -4.62
N ASP A 36 -0.72 -16.47 -5.67
CA ASP A 36 -1.68 -17.56 -5.86
C ASP A 36 -1.34 -18.74 -4.93
N GLN A 37 -2.38 -19.32 -4.35
CA GLN A 37 -2.39 -20.23 -3.22
C GLN A 37 -1.94 -21.65 -3.57
N ASN A 38 -0.66 -21.85 -3.89
CA ASN A 38 -0.09 -23.20 -3.91
C ASN A 38 1.26 -23.28 -3.19
N ALA A 39 1.19 -23.20 -1.85
CA ALA A 39 2.07 -23.87 -0.91
C ALA A 39 3.59 -23.71 -1.12
N HIS A 40 4.08 -22.49 -1.27
CA HIS A 40 5.48 -22.16 -0.95
C HIS A 40 5.55 -20.79 -0.25
N VAL A 41 6.19 -20.78 0.92
CA VAL A 41 6.38 -19.60 1.76
C VAL A 41 7.18 -18.53 0.98
N GLY A 42 6.64 -17.31 0.93
CA GLY A 42 7.35 -16.09 0.52
C GLY A 42 7.52 -15.92 -0.99
N GLU A 43 6.47 -15.49 -1.68
CA GLU A 43 6.60 -15.04 -3.07
C GLU A 43 6.46 -13.53 -3.13
N ILE A 44 7.63 -12.90 -3.29
CA ILE A 44 7.90 -11.47 -3.43
C ILE A 44 7.72 -10.75 -2.08
N GLY A 45 8.84 -10.30 -1.52
CA GLY A 45 8.91 -9.65 -0.22
C GLY A 45 8.23 -8.29 -0.19
N VAL A 46 6.91 -8.27 -0.32
CA VAL A 46 6.06 -7.17 0.10
C VAL A 46 5.09 -7.71 1.15
N CYS A 47 5.06 -7.06 2.30
CA CYS A 47 3.98 -7.26 3.24
C CYS A 47 2.79 -6.48 2.68
N GLY A 48 1.82 -7.19 2.11
CA GLY A 48 0.62 -6.57 1.54
C GLY A 48 0.35 -7.06 0.13
N THR A 49 -0.85 -7.57 -0.11
CA THR A 49 -1.41 -7.57 -1.45
C THR A 49 -1.76 -6.12 -1.78
N SER A 50 -0.78 -5.27 -2.12
CA SER A 50 -1.00 -3.83 -2.32
C SER A 50 -1.83 -3.47 -3.56
N THR A 51 -2.77 -4.31 -3.98
CA THR A 51 -4.01 -3.73 -4.46
C THR A 51 -4.59 -2.98 -3.28
N GLU A 52 -4.23 -1.70 -3.15
CA GLU A 52 -4.99 -0.73 -2.38
C GLU A 52 -6.43 -0.87 -2.84
N GLN A 53 -7.23 -1.54 -2.02
CA GLN A 53 -8.62 -1.76 -2.33
C GLN A 53 -9.41 -0.62 -1.73
N TRP A 54 -10.33 -0.14 -2.53
CA TRP A 54 -11.19 0.95 -2.15
C TRP A 54 -12.52 0.34 -1.76
N THR A 55 -13.02 0.68 -0.58
CA THR A 55 -14.47 0.53 -0.40
C THR A 55 -15.13 1.63 -1.20
N GLU A 56 -16.31 1.33 -1.71
CA GLU A 56 -17.14 2.30 -2.39
C GLU A 56 -18.50 2.35 -1.72
N GLY A 57 -18.78 3.50 -1.11
CA GLY A 57 -20.07 3.82 -0.54
C GLY A 57 -20.86 4.71 -1.45
N ARG A 58 -22.05 4.27 -1.82
CA ARG A 58 -23.03 5.18 -2.43
C ARG A 58 -23.61 6.05 -1.32
N GLY A 59 -23.49 7.37 -1.47
CA GLY A 59 -24.15 8.31 -0.57
C GLY A 59 -25.66 8.06 -0.49
N GLN A 60 -26.28 8.43 0.64
CA GLN A 60 -27.69 8.13 0.90
C GLN A 60 -28.66 8.70 -0.15
N ALA A 61 -28.35 9.87 -0.73
CA ALA A 61 -29.12 10.45 -1.83
C ALA A 61 -28.79 9.81 -3.19
N GLY A 62 -27.64 9.15 -3.27
CA GLY A 62 -27.20 8.34 -4.39
C GLY A 62 -26.56 9.11 -5.52
N PHE A 63 -26.06 10.32 -5.23
CA PHE A 63 -25.42 11.21 -6.20
C PHE A 63 -23.89 11.17 -6.11
N LEU A 64 -23.34 10.95 -4.92
CA LEU A 64 -21.90 10.89 -4.69
C LEU A 64 -21.46 9.47 -4.32
N GLY A 65 -20.26 9.11 -4.77
CA GLY A 65 -19.49 7.98 -4.28
C GLY A 65 -18.49 8.44 -3.24
N PHE A 66 -18.34 7.67 -2.17
CA PHE A 66 -17.38 7.87 -1.09
C PHE A 66 -16.41 6.71 -1.07
N TYR A 67 -15.12 7.01 -1.03
CA TYR A 67 -14.07 6.01 -1.09
C TYR A 67 -13.08 6.23 0.03
N HIS A 68 -12.63 5.14 0.62
CA HIS A 68 -11.44 5.13 1.46
C HIS A 68 -10.67 3.84 1.20
N ALA A 69 -9.37 3.86 1.48
CA ALA A 69 -8.55 2.67 1.41
C ALA A 69 -8.97 1.68 2.50
N VAL A 70 -9.03 0.39 2.13
CA VAL A 70 -9.24 -0.76 3.03
C VAL A 70 -8.39 -1.96 2.61
N ASN A 71 -8.37 -2.93 3.50
CA ASN A 71 -7.76 -4.23 3.30
C ASN A 71 -8.61 -5.17 2.42
N ALA A 72 -7.90 -5.88 1.54
CA ALA A 72 -8.36 -7.01 0.77
C ALA A 72 -8.28 -8.31 1.56
N TYR A 73 -9.25 -8.63 2.41
CA TYR A 73 -9.18 -9.91 3.14
C TYR A 73 -9.45 -11.14 2.24
N ASP A 74 -10.09 -10.94 1.07
CA ASP A 74 -10.47 -12.03 0.17
C ASP A 74 -10.31 -11.66 -1.32
N LEU A 75 -9.22 -12.15 -1.94
CA LEU A 75 -8.98 -12.04 -3.39
C LEU A 75 -9.88 -12.97 -4.23
N THR A 76 -10.72 -13.82 -3.62
CA THR A 76 -11.61 -14.72 -4.37
C THR A 76 -12.86 -14.01 -4.91
N THR A 77 -13.12 -12.78 -4.47
CA THR A 77 -14.18 -11.94 -4.99
C THR A 77 -13.63 -10.93 -6.00
N ASP A 78 -13.96 -11.15 -7.27
CA ASP A 78 -13.56 -10.40 -8.48
C ASP A 78 -14.13 -8.95 -8.55
N SER A 79 -14.45 -8.34 -7.41
CA SER A 79 -14.97 -6.97 -7.34
C SER A 79 -13.85 -6.02 -6.93
N ALA A 80 -13.46 -5.13 -7.84
CA ALA A 80 -12.52 -4.03 -7.60
C ALA A 80 -12.99 -3.04 -6.50
N TYR A 81 -14.19 -3.22 -5.95
CA TYR A 81 -14.79 -2.38 -4.92
C TYR A 81 -15.50 -3.25 -3.87
N TYR A 82 -15.21 -2.97 -2.60
CA TYR A 82 -15.87 -3.61 -1.45
C TYR A 82 -16.98 -2.71 -0.93
N GLU A 83 -17.91 -3.30 -0.18
CA GLU A 83 -18.93 -2.52 0.52
C GLU A 83 -18.26 -1.51 1.46
N PHE A 84 -18.81 -0.30 1.51
CA PHE A 84 -18.35 0.77 2.39
C PHE A 84 -18.29 0.30 3.84
N ASP A 85 -17.13 0.47 4.47
CA ASP A 85 -16.95 0.21 5.89
C ASP A 85 -17.16 1.51 6.67
N PRO A 86 -18.27 1.64 7.42
CA PRO A 86 -18.53 2.85 8.19
C PRO A 86 -17.73 2.91 9.49
N PHE A 87 -17.04 1.85 9.91
CA PHE A 87 -16.43 1.77 11.24
C PHE A 87 -15.03 2.41 11.25
N ILE A 88 -14.82 3.35 12.18
CA ILE A 88 -13.54 4.05 12.36
C ILE A 88 -13.05 3.86 13.79
N MET A 89 -11.76 3.63 13.96
CA MET A 89 -11.14 3.55 15.28
C MET A 89 -11.21 4.92 15.97
N GLU A 90 -11.71 4.97 17.20
CA GLU A 90 -11.63 6.18 18.03
C GLU A 90 -10.18 6.69 18.07
N GLY A 91 -9.95 8.00 18.12
CA GLY A 91 -8.63 8.63 18.15
C GLY A 91 -7.77 8.47 16.89
N SER A 92 -8.33 7.90 15.81
CA SER A 92 -7.62 7.74 14.53
C SER A 92 -8.05 8.80 13.52
N PHE A 93 -7.30 8.87 12.43
CA PHE A 93 -7.60 9.70 11.27
C PHE A 93 -8.05 8.84 10.09
N GLY A 94 -8.89 9.39 9.23
CA GLY A 94 -9.34 8.76 7.99
C GLY A 94 -9.39 9.75 6.84
N ALA A 95 -8.92 9.34 5.66
CA ALA A 95 -9.00 10.13 4.44
C ALA A 95 -10.09 9.56 3.51
N TYR A 96 -10.99 10.42 3.07
CA TYR A 96 -12.13 10.05 2.23
C TYR A 96 -12.10 10.82 0.91
N TYR A 97 -12.27 10.10 -0.20
CA TYR A 97 -12.36 10.67 -1.54
C TYR A 97 -13.83 10.70 -1.98
N VAL A 98 -14.17 11.71 -2.78
CA VAL A 98 -15.54 11.93 -3.24
C VAL A 98 -15.56 11.98 -4.77
N SER A 99 -16.45 11.20 -5.36
CA SER A 99 -16.71 11.18 -6.81
C SER A 99 -18.20 11.37 -7.12
N HIS A 100 -18.51 11.69 -8.37
CA HIS A 100 -19.86 11.61 -8.89
C HIS A 100 -20.22 10.16 -9.19
N TRP A 101 -21.25 9.62 -8.52
CA TRP A 101 -21.61 8.19 -8.60
C TRP A 101 -21.90 7.71 -10.02
N ASP A 102 -22.48 8.56 -10.87
CA ASP A 102 -22.91 8.19 -12.21
C ASP A 102 -21.76 8.00 -13.21
N ASN A 103 -20.60 8.62 -12.95
CA ASN A 103 -19.51 8.70 -13.92
C ASN A 103 -18.09 8.54 -13.32
N GLY A 104 -17.96 8.47 -12.01
CA GLY A 104 -16.70 8.31 -11.27
C GLY A 104 -15.76 9.52 -11.30
N ALA A 105 -16.16 10.65 -11.91
CA ALA A 105 -15.32 11.85 -11.94
C ALA A 105 -15.18 12.45 -10.52
N PRO A 106 -14.04 13.10 -10.17
CA PRO A 106 -13.83 13.58 -8.82
C PRO A 106 -14.84 14.71 -8.59
N ALA A 107 -15.55 14.65 -7.47
CA ALA A 107 -16.53 15.66 -7.14
C ALA A 107 -15.84 16.80 -6.41
N ARG A 108 -15.93 18.02 -6.95
CA ARG A 108 -15.29 19.17 -6.33
C ARG A 108 -16.08 19.64 -5.12
N ILE A 109 -15.48 19.49 -3.93
CA ILE A 109 -16.07 19.79 -2.64
C ILE A 109 -16.08 21.30 -2.39
N VAL A 110 -17.20 21.81 -1.92
CA VAL A 110 -17.37 23.19 -1.44
C VAL A 110 -17.53 23.24 0.07
N GLU A 111 -18.22 22.25 0.64
CA GLU A 111 -18.46 22.16 2.06
C GLU A 111 -18.49 20.70 2.52
N VAL A 112 -17.90 20.44 3.69
CA VAL A 112 -18.02 19.19 4.42
C VAL A 112 -18.43 19.53 5.84
N SER A 113 -19.42 18.83 6.38
CA SER A 113 -19.91 19.03 7.74
C SER A 113 -20.22 17.69 8.40
N THR A 114 -20.10 17.68 9.72
CA THR A 114 -20.43 16.54 10.60
C THR A 114 -21.71 16.86 11.37
N SER A 115 -22.57 15.88 11.59
CA SER A 115 -23.74 16.03 12.45
C SER A 115 -23.38 16.10 13.94
N ASP A 116 -22.23 15.53 14.32
CA ASP A 116 -21.77 15.47 15.70
C ASP A 116 -20.23 15.67 15.78
N PRO A 117 -19.76 16.90 16.03
CA PRO A 117 -18.34 17.20 16.11
C PRO A 117 -17.66 16.66 17.38
N ASP A 118 -18.41 16.14 18.36
CA ASP A 118 -17.83 15.48 19.53
C ASP A 118 -17.53 14.00 19.25
N VAL A 119 -18.07 13.44 18.14
CA VAL A 119 -17.82 12.07 17.67
C VAL A 119 -16.83 12.09 16.50
N ILE A 120 -17.06 12.90 15.47
CA ILE A 120 -16.17 13.04 14.31
C ILE A 120 -15.96 14.50 13.96
N ALA A 121 -14.71 14.95 13.89
CA ALA A 121 -14.36 16.25 13.35
C ALA A 121 -13.87 16.18 11.91
N ILE A 122 -14.13 17.24 11.15
CA ILE A 122 -13.53 17.44 9.82
C ILE A 122 -12.21 18.19 10.03
N ASP A 123 -11.09 17.52 9.77
CA ASP A 123 -9.76 18.10 9.96
C ASP A 123 -9.33 18.96 8.77
N ALA A 124 -9.45 18.39 7.56
CA ALA A 124 -9.06 19.04 6.32
C ALA A 124 -10.07 18.79 5.20
N VAL A 125 -10.20 19.77 4.30
CA VAL A 125 -10.99 19.65 3.08
C VAL A 125 -10.13 20.07 1.89
N TYR A 126 -10.01 19.17 0.92
CA TYR A 126 -9.30 19.37 -0.33
C TYR A 126 -10.29 19.45 -1.50
N GLU A 127 -9.77 19.46 -2.73
CA GLU A 127 -10.63 19.61 -3.92
C GLU A 127 -11.66 18.49 -4.06
N SER A 128 -11.26 17.22 -3.88
CA SER A 128 -12.15 16.05 -4.03
C SER A 128 -11.95 15.01 -2.92
N SER A 129 -11.39 15.43 -1.80
CA SER A 129 -11.20 14.59 -0.62
C SER A 129 -11.30 15.41 0.65
N PHE A 130 -11.50 14.75 1.78
CA PHE A 130 -11.49 15.35 3.10
C PHE A 130 -10.92 14.36 4.12
N ASP A 131 -10.33 14.91 5.17
CA ASP A 131 -9.79 14.14 6.29
C ASP A 131 -10.71 14.32 7.49
N VAL A 132 -10.92 13.23 8.23
CA VAL A 132 -11.68 13.23 9.48
C VAL A 132 -10.81 12.75 10.64
N GLU A 133 -11.09 13.27 11.82
CA GLU A 133 -10.57 12.77 13.09
C GLU A 133 -11.74 12.13 13.86
N ALA A 134 -11.58 10.86 14.23
CA ALA A 134 -12.53 10.16 15.09
C ALA A 134 -12.27 10.55 16.55
N ILE A 135 -13.10 11.43 17.13
CA ILE A 135 -12.83 12.02 18.44
C ILE A 135 -13.33 11.13 19.58
N GLY A 136 -14.53 10.60 19.47
CA GLY A 136 -15.20 9.88 20.54
C GLY A 136 -16.19 8.84 20.01
N PRO A 137 -16.57 7.85 20.82
CA PRO A 137 -17.42 6.75 20.38
C PRO A 137 -18.84 7.25 20.05
N GLY A 138 -19.41 6.73 18.98
CA GLY A 138 -20.75 7.13 18.52
C GLY A 138 -20.92 6.99 17.02
N ALA A 139 -21.98 7.57 16.47
CA ALA A 139 -22.21 7.66 15.05
C ALA A 139 -22.43 9.12 14.65
N ALA A 140 -21.89 9.52 13.50
CA ALA A 140 -22.08 10.84 12.94
C ALA A 140 -22.31 10.76 11.42
N GLU A 141 -23.23 11.59 10.92
CA GLU A 141 -23.42 11.79 9.50
C GLU A 141 -22.41 12.81 8.98
N ILE A 142 -21.66 12.45 7.94
CA ILE A 142 -20.83 13.37 7.18
C ILE A 142 -21.60 13.80 5.93
N ARG A 143 -21.87 15.10 5.82
CA ARG A 143 -22.54 15.71 4.67
C ARG A 143 -21.52 16.44 3.82
N VAL A 144 -21.53 16.15 2.53
CA VAL A 144 -20.68 16.80 1.51
C VAL A 144 -21.55 17.57 0.53
N GLU A 145 -21.18 18.81 0.24
CA GLU A 145 -21.76 19.63 -0.82
C GLU A 145 -20.70 20.00 -1.86
N THR A 146 -21.08 19.92 -3.15
CA THR A 146 -20.17 20.13 -4.28
C THR A 146 -20.45 21.42 -5.02
N ASP A 147 -19.51 21.87 -5.86
CA ASP A 147 -19.68 23.08 -6.67
C ASP A 147 -20.74 22.93 -7.78
N ALA A 148 -21.15 21.69 -8.08
CA ALA A 148 -22.28 21.35 -8.93
C ALA A 148 -23.64 21.52 -8.22
N GLY A 149 -23.67 21.90 -6.94
CA GLY A 149 -24.88 22.01 -6.13
C GLY A 149 -25.48 20.64 -5.75
N VAL A 150 -24.68 19.58 -5.82
CA VAL A 150 -25.03 18.24 -5.36
C VAL A 150 -24.66 18.12 -3.89
N ALA A 151 -25.56 17.55 -3.09
CA ALA A 151 -25.30 17.24 -1.70
C ALA A 151 -25.64 15.78 -1.41
N ASP A 152 -24.76 15.10 -0.68
CA ASP A 152 -24.96 13.72 -0.24
C ASP A 152 -24.36 13.51 1.15
N ARG A 153 -24.61 12.33 1.74
CA ARG A 153 -24.06 11.99 3.06
C ARG A 153 -23.78 10.50 3.23
N ILE A 154 -22.86 10.22 4.15
CA ILE A 154 -22.53 8.91 4.69
C ILE A 154 -22.64 8.94 6.22
N GLU A 155 -22.88 7.79 6.83
CA GLU A 155 -22.79 7.60 8.27
C GLU A 155 -21.47 6.92 8.59
N LEU A 156 -20.76 7.44 9.58
CA LEU A 156 -19.53 6.88 10.12
C LEU A 156 -19.75 6.55 11.59
N ILE A 157 -19.20 5.42 12.04
CA ILE A 157 -19.37 4.86 13.38
C ILE A 157 -18.00 4.78 14.03
N VAL A 158 -17.78 5.58 15.06
CA VAL A 158 -16.54 5.56 15.84
C VAL A 158 -16.65 4.51 16.94
N THR A 159 -15.69 3.59 16.96
CA THR A 159 -15.67 2.43 17.86
C THR A 159 -14.29 2.22 18.48
N ASP A 160 -14.26 1.57 19.64
CA ASP A 160 -13.02 1.17 20.31
C ASP A 160 -12.47 -0.11 19.72
N VAL A 161 -11.13 -0.21 19.63
CA VAL A 161 -10.46 -1.46 19.27
C VAL A 161 -10.54 -2.44 20.44
N ALA A 162 -11.19 -3.59 20.24
CA ALA A 162 -11.29 -4.65 21.24
C ALA A 162 -10.12 -5.65 21.14
N SER A 163 -9.65 -5.94 19.93
CA SER A 163 -8.46 -6.73 19.69
C SER A 163 -7.64 -6.25 18.50
N VAL A 164 -6.35 -6.57 18.54
CA VAL A 164 -5.41 -6.35 17.43
C VAL A 164 -4.64 -7.63 17.18
N GLU A 165 -4.55 -8.00 15.90
CA GLU A 165 -3.71 -9.12 15.45
C GLU A 165 -2.60 -8.58 14.55
N PHE A 166 -1.38 -9.06 14.79
CA PHE A 166 -0.22 -8.74 13.96
C PHE A 166 0.26 -10.00 13.25
N ASP A 167 0.75 -9.83 12.02
CA ASP A 167 1.35 -10.92 11.27
C ASP A 167 2.71 -10.52 10.70
N HIS A 168 3.56 -11.52 10.52
CA HIS A 168 4.76 -11.38 9.70
C HIS A 168 4.40 -11.78 8.27
N CYS A 169 4.67 -10.94 7.27
CA CYS A 169 4.31 -11.31 5.90
C CYS A 169 5.06 -12.53 5.34
N CYS A 170 6.24 -12.84 5.90
CA CYS A 170 7.07 -13.96 5.45
C CYS A 170 6.99 -15.20 6.35
N SER A 171 6.26 -15.17 7.47
CA SER A 171 6.30 -16.23 8.48
C SER A 171 5.01 -16.32 9.29
N SER A 172 4.58 -17.54 9.64
CA SER A 172 3.48 -17.76 10.59
C SER A 172 3.94 -17.89 12.04
N SER A 173 5.24 -17.76 12.29
CA SER A 173 5.81 -17.69 13.64
C SER A 173 5.46 -16.36 14.30
N SER A 174 5.54 -16.26 15.63
CA SER A 174 5.48 -14.96 16.33
C SER A 174 6.81 -14.20 16.31
N ARG A 175 7.79 -14.68 15.54
CA ARG A 175 9.13 -14.13 15.38
C ARG A 175 9.58 -14.25 13.93
N ALA A 176 10.15 -13.19 13.38
CA ALA A 176 10.78 -13.18 12.06
C ALA A 176 11.93 -12.17 11.97
N TYR A 177 12.81 -12.35 10.98
CA TYR A 177 13.93 -11.44 10.74
C TYR A 177 13.49 -10.20 9.97
N TYR A 178 14.04 -9.05 10.31
CA TYR A 178 13.91 -7.79 9.58
C TYR A 178 15.25 -7.08 9.52
N LEU A 179 15.47 -6.24 8.52
CA LEU A 179 16.72 -5.49 8.41
C LEU A 179 16.75 -4.27 9.34
N THR A 180 17.95 -3.93 9.83
CA THR A 180 18.26 -2.64 10.45
C THR A 180 18.34 -1.54 9.39
N ASN A 181 18.07 -0.29 9.79
CA ASN A 181 18.08 0.90 8.90
C ASN A 181 17.18 0.77 7.67
N SER A 182 16.08 0.04 7.80
CA SER A 182 15.07 -0.10 6.76
C SER A 182 13.70 0.29 7.29
N GLU A 183 12.83 0.70 6.38
CA GLU A 183 11.41 0.69 6.66
C GLU A 183 10.96 -0.77 6.81
N ILE A 184 10.02 -1.00 7.72
CA ILE A 184 9.42 -2.29 8.05
C ILE A 184 7.92 -2.08 7.97
N GLU A 185 7.24 -2.99 7.28
CA GLU A 185 5.79 -3.02 7.15
C GLU A 185 5.28 -4.23 7.94
N ILE A 186 4.35 -3.99 8.86
CA ILE A 186 3.74 -5.05 9.68
C ILE A 186 2.24 -5.06 9.43
N PRO A 187 1.71 -6.10 8.77
CA PRO A 187 0.29 -6.29 8.62
C PRO A 187 -0.40 -6.30 9.98
N VAL A 188 -1.49 -5.55 10.07
CA VAL A 188 -2.29 -5.42 11.28
C VAL A 188 -3.77 -5.56 10.96
N THR A 189 -4.48 -6.29 11.81
CA THR A 189 -5.94 -6.38 11.78
C THR A 189 -6.50 -5.88 13.11
N TYR A 190 -7.40 -4.91 13.04
CA TYR A 190 -8.14 -4.42 14.20
C TYR A 190 -9.53 -5.04 14.21
N VAL A 191 -10.01 -5.42 15.40
CA VAL A 191 -11.39 -5.87 15.56
C VAL A 191 -12.01 -5.13 16.73
N ASP A 192 -13.21 -4.61 16.54
CA ASP A 192 -13.96 -3.92 17.56
C ASP A 192 -14.79 -4.87 18.44
N SER A 193 -15.52 -4.32 19.41
CA SER A 193 -16.33 -5.12 20.32
C SER A 193 -17.55 -5.81 19.68
N TYR A 194 -17.94 -5.38 18.47
CA TYR A 194 -19.04 -5.94 17.69
C TYR A 194 -18.56 -6.99 16.69
N GLY A 195 -17.24 -7.13 16.50
CA GLY A 195 -16.64 -8.05 15.54
C GLY A 195 -16.38 -7.41 14.17
N GLU A 196 -16.50 -6.09 14.08
CA GLU A 196 -16.23 -5.31 12.86
C GLU A 196 -14.74 -4.96 12.78
N THR A 197 -14.25 -4.60 11.60
CA THR A 197 -12.83 -4.29 11.34
C THR A 197 -12.64 -2.79 11.16
N PRO A 198 -12.63 -1.99 12.25
CA PRO A 198 -12.61 -0.54 12.12
C PRO A 198 -11.34 -0.06 11.42
N ILE A 199 -11.51 0.94 10.57
CA ILE A 199 -10.41 1.55 9.80
C ILE A 199 -9.85 2.79 10.49
N GLY A 200 -8.71 3.27 9.99
CA GLY A 200 -8.08 4.51 10.41
C GLY A 200 -6.58 4.35 10.66
N PHE A 201 -5.87 5.46 10.73
CA PHE A 201 -4.43 5.49 10.98
C PHE A 201 -4.10 6.41 12.16
N GLY A 202 -2.88 6.29 12.69
CA GLY A 202 -2.38 7.17 13.76
C GLY A 202 -2.69 6.74 15.20
N ARG A 203 -3.54 5.71 15.41
CA ARG A 203 -3.75 5.10 16.73
C ARG A 203 -3.28 3.64 16.73
N PHE A 204 -2.49 3.31 17.74
CA PHE A 204 -1.89 1.98 17.85
C PHE A 204 -2.04 1.45 19.27
N PRO A 205 -2.93 0.46 19.52
CA PRO A 205 -3.14 -0.11 20.83
C PRO A 205 -2.07 -1.14 21.17
N PHE A 206 -0.79 -0.77 21.07
CA PHE A 206 0.35 -1.61 21.42
C PHE A 206 1.53 -0.81 21.98
N ARG A 207 2.49 -1.53 22.54
CA ARG A 207 3.76 -0.99 23.02
C ARG A 207 4.91 -1.64 22.27
N ILE A 208 5.97 -0.88 22.04
CA ILE A 208 7.23 -1.34 21.46
C ILE A 208 8.22 -1.54 22.62
N SER A 209 8.84 -2.71 22.71
CA SER A 209 9.77 -3.01 23.82
C SER A 209 11.02 -2.13 23.82
N ASP A 210 11.45 -1.64 22.65
CA ASP A 210 12.59 -0.73 22.48
C ASP A 210 12.33 0.30 21.36
N GLU A 211 11.68 1.41 21.71
CA GLU A 211 11.41 2.55 20.81
C GLU A 211 12.68 3.23 20.31
N SER A 212 13.86 2.96 20.89
CA SER A 212 15.12 3.53 20.38
C SER A 212 15.62 2.83 19.10
N ASN A 213 15.09 1.65 18.80
CA ASN A 213 15.43 0.85 17.62
C ASN A 213 14.28 0.68 16.62
N LEU A 214 13.07 1.12 16.94
CA LEU A 214 11.95 1.23 16.01
C LEU A 214 11.25 2.57 16.22
N THR A 215 11.18 3.37 15.16
CA THR A 215 10.44 4.63 15.14
C THR A 215 9.23 4.48 14.24
N TRP A 216 8.07 4.92 14.68
CA TRP A 216 6.88 4.92 13.84
C TRP A 216 6.98 5.98 12.73
N LEU A 217 6.54 5.61 11.52
CA LEU A 217 6.40 6.51 10.38
C LEU A 217 4.97 7.03 10.31
N ASP A 218 4.72 8.13 11.02
CA ASP A 218 3.38 8.70 11.25
C ASP A 218 2.74 9.39 10.04
N ASN A 219 3.54 9.63 9.02
CA ASN A 219 3.14 10.30 7.79
C ASN A 219 2.72 9.32 6.68
N VAL A 220 2.71 8.01 6.95
CA VAL A 220 2.25 6.99 5.99
C VAL A 220 0.81 6.63 6.33
N ALA A 221 -0.12 7.07 5.47
CA ALA A 221 -1.54 6.79 5.63
C ALA A 221 -1.84 5.39 5.07
N ASP A 222 -1.61 4.38 5.90
CA ASP A 222 -1.90 2.99 5.59
C ASP A 222 -2.75 2.37 6.71
N PRO A 223 -4.01 1.98 6.44
CA PRO A 223 -4.89 1.37 7.43
C PRO A 223 -4.59 -0.13 7.65
N THR A 224 -3.76 -0.74 6.81
CA THR A 224 -3.52 -2.18 6.73
C THR A 224 -2.19 -2.60 7.32
N ASP A 225 -1.22 -1.69 7.24
CA ASP A 225 0.14 -1.94 7.67
C ASP A 225 0.64 -0.87 8.63
N ILE A 226 1.43 -1.31 9.61
CA ILE A 226 2.18 -0.42 10.47
C ILE A 226 3.54 -0.20 9.82
N HIS A 227 3.81 1.05 9.45
CA HIS A 227 5.09 1.46 8.91
C HIS A 227 6.04 1.89 10.04
N LEU A 228 7.14 1.16 10.19
CA LEU A 228 8.16 1.41 11.20
C LEU A 228 9.52 1.61 10.53
N GLN A 229 10.28 2.61 10.96
CA GLN A 229 11.70 2.75 10.61
C GLN A 229 12.56 2.05 11.66
N SER A 230 13.33 1.05 11.24
CA SER A 230 14.30 0.40 12.11
C SER A 230 15.57 1.22 12.27
N GLY A 231 16.14 1.15 13.48
CA GLY A 231 17.42 1.76 13.83
C GLY A 231 18.61 0.90 13.39
N PRO A 232 19.84 1.36 13.68
CA PRO A 232 21.07 0.75 13.16
C PRO A 232 21.57 -0.47 13.96
N ARG A 233 20.90 -0.86 15.04
CA ARG A 233 21.40 -1.93 15.93
C ARG A 233 20.59 -3.20 15.71
N ALA A 234 21.31 -4.29 15.46
CA ALA A 234 20.73 -5.63 15.48
C ALA A 234 20.29 -5.97 16.91
N THR A 235 19.00 -6.31 17.09
CA THR A 235 18.38 -6.61 18.38
C THR A 235 16.98 -7.18 18.17
N ASP A 236 16.37 -7.72 19.23
CA ASP A 236 14.97 -8.13 19.22
C ASP A 236 14.09 -6.97 19.70
N VAL A 237 13.04 -6.67 18.95
CA VAL A 237 12.00 -5.71 19.36
C VAL A 237 10.65 -6.40 19.31
N THR A 238 9.86 -6.28 20.39
CA THR A 238 8.55 -6.91 20.50
C THR A 238 7.45 -5.86 20.47
N LEU A 239 6.45 -6.08 19.61
CA LEU A 239 5.17 -5.39 19.63
C LEU A 239 4.23 -6.15 20.56
N THR A 240 3.70 -5.47 21.57
CA THR A 240 2.78 -6.07 22.56
C THR A 240 1.49 -5.29 22.60
N PRO A 241 0.34 -5.89 22.24
CA PRO A 241 -0.96 -5.27 22.36
C PRO A 241 -1.26 -4.78 23.78
N THR A 242 -1.91 -3.63 23.89
CA THR A 242 -2.54 -3.16 25.14
C THR A 242 -4.00 -3.60 25.28
N VAL A 243 -4.56 -4.16 24.20
CA VAL A 243 -5.89 -4.80 24.13
C VAL A 243 -5.71 -6.31 23.90
N ALA A 244 -6.79 -7.07 23.65
CA ALA A 244 -6.65 -8.49 23.33
C ALA A 244 -5.89 -8.66 22.00
N GLY A 245 -5.06 -9.69 21.87
CA GLY A 245 -4.25 -9.87 20.67
C GLY A 245 -3.03 -10.77 20.86
N ASN A 246 -2.22 -10.88 19.81
CA ASN A 246 -0.93 -11.58 19.83
C ASN A 246 0.23 -10.58 19.91
N SER A 247 1.34 -11.00 20.51
CA SER A 247 2.60 -10.25 20.45
C SER A 247 3.44 -10.72 19.27
N LEU A 248 4.17 -9.80 18.66
CA LEU A 248 5.02 -10.05 17.51
C LEU A 248 6.46 -9.66 17.83
N THR A 249 7.44 -10.49 17.49
CA THR A 249 8.87 -10.20 17.72
C THR A 249 9.60 -10.01 16.40
N LEU A 250 10.14 -8.81 16.22
CA LEU A 250 10.99 -8.44 15.11
C LEU A 250 12.43 -8.69 15.53
N GLU A 251 13.10 -9.66 14.92
CA GLU A 251 14.54 -9.84 15.07
C GLU A 251 15.26 -8.97 14.05
N LEU A 252 15.75 -7.81 14.48
CA LEU A 252 16.48 -6.88 13.63
C LEU A 252 17.90 -7.40 13.40
N ILE A 253 18.28 -7.52 12.13
CA ILE A 253 19.59 -8.05 11.70
C ILE A 253 20.29 -7.04 10.79
N ALA A 254 21.62 -7.07 10.77
CA ALA A 254 22.37 -6.23 9.84
C ALA A 254 22.31 -6.82 8.42
N PRO A 255 22.44 -6.00 7.36
CA PRO A 255 22.53 -6.52 5.99
C PRO A 255 23.67 -7.54 5.78
N SER A 256 24.72 -7.49 6.59
CA SER A 256 25.83 -8.46 6.55
C SER A 256 25.48 -9.85 7.12
N ASP A 257 24.37 -9.96 7.86
CA ASP A 257 23.90 -11.22 8.43
C ASP A 257 23.04 -12.02 7.43
N VAL A 258 22.68 -11.42 6.31
CA VAL A 258 21.95 -12.06 5.20
C VAL A 258 22.90 -12.97 4.43
N ASP A 259 22.51 -14.23 4.24
CA ASP A 259 23.33 -15.26 3.61
C ASP A 259 22.81 -15.76 2.25
N GLY A 260 21.61 -15.33 1.84
CA GLY A 260 20.99 -15.75 0.59
C GLY A 260 20.05 -14.71 -0.03
N ILE A 261 19.89 -14.82 -1.35
CA ILE A 261 18.86 -14.14 -2.14
C ILE A 261 18.21 -15.21 -3.02
N SER A 262 16.89 -15.38 -2.92
CA SER A 262 16.08 -16.08 -3.92
C SER A 262 15.37 -15.06 -4.80
N THR A 263 15.17 -15.40 -6.06
CA THR A 263 14.56 -14.51 -7.06
C THR A 263 13.33 -15.17 -7.66
N HIS A 264 12.25 -14.42 -7.78
CA HIS A 264 10.97 -14.90 -8.32
C HIS A 264 10.63 -14.13 -9.59
N TRP A 265 10.09 -14.84 -10.58
CA TRP A 265 9.79 -14.30 -11.91
C TRP A 265 8.34 -14.60 -12.26
N GLU A 266 7.52 -13.56 -12.36
CA GLU A 266 6.11 -13.66 -12.69
C GLU A 266 5.80 -12.86 -13.97
N PRO A 267 5.09 -13.42 -14.96
CA PRO A 267 4.69 -12.65 -16.14
C PRO A 267 3.69 -11.55 -15.75
N ASP A 268 3.78 -10.38 -16.37
CA ASP A 268 2.75 -9.35 -16.23
C ASP A 268 1.45 -9.83 -16.91
N PRO A 269 0.33 -9.95 -16.16
CA PRO A 269 -0.92 -10.46 -16.71
C PRO A 269 -1.57 -9.51 -17.74
N TYR A 270 -1.16 -8.23 -17.76
CA TYR A 270 -1.73 -7.20 -18.62
C TYR A 270 -0.83 -6.83 -19.81
N ALA A 271 0.45 -7.16 -19.75
CA ALA A 271 1.43 -6.80 -20.77
C ALA A 271 2.29 -7.99 -21.19
N SER A 272 2.05 -8.49 -22.41
CA SER A 272 2.88 -9.55 -23.01
C SER A 272 4.34 -9.12 -23.10
N GLY A 273 5.24 -10.01 -22.67
CA GLY A 273 6.68 -9.77 -22.71
C GLY A 273 7.20 -8.92 -21.56
N LEU A 274 6.37 -8.52 -20.60
CA LEU A 274 6.81 -7.93 -19.34
C LEU A 274 6.77 -8.97 -18.22
N TRP A 275 7.73 -8.87 -17.31
CA TRP A 275 7.90 -9.79 -16.18
C TRP A 275 8.24 -9.01 -14.92
N PHE A 276 7.57 -9.33 -13.81
CA PHE A 276 7.93 -8.88 -12.48
C PHE A 276 9.05 -9.77 -11.93
N VAL A 277 10.10 -9.15 -11.41
CA VAL A 277 11.19 -9.85 -10.74
C VAL A 277 11.41 -9.28 -9.35
N GLY A 278 11.17 -10.12 -8.34
CA GLY A 278 11.38 -9.79 -6.92
C GLY A 278 12.55 -10.57 -6.33
N GLY A 279 13.14 -10.03 -5.26
CA GLY A 279 14.15 -10.70 -4.44
C GLY A 279 13.62 -11.00 -3.03
N VAL A 280 13.89 -12.19 -2.52
CA VAL A 280 13.64 -12.55 -1.11
C VAL A 280 14.99 -12.84 -0.47
N LEU A 281 15.29 -12.11 0.60
CA LEU A 281 16.50 -12.30 1.38
C LEU A 281 16.34 -13.44 2.38
N HIS A 282 17.44 -14.12 2.70
CA HIS A 282 17.46 -15.22 3.66
C HIS A 282 18.55 -15.05 4.70
N ARG A 283 18.29 -15.58 5.90
CA ARG A 283 19.26 -15.80 6.97
C ARG A 283 19.03 -17.19 7.55
N ASP A 284 20.07 -18.00 7.59
CA ASP A 284 20.01 -19.39 8.08
C ASP A 284 18.93 -20.23 7.38
N GLY A 285 18.64 -19.91 6.11
CA GLY A 285 17.61 -20.56 5.29
C GLY A 285 16.16 -20.14 5.58
N GLU A 286 15.94 -19.19 6.48
CA GLU A 286 14.64 -18.57 6.73
C GLU A 286 14.53 -17.21 6.03
N PRO A 287 13.34 -16.82 5.55
CA PRO A 287 13.17 -15.54 4.89
C PRO A 287 13.33 -14.37 5.86
N VAL A 288 13.96 -13.30 5.38
CA VAL A 288 13.91 -11.99 6.03
C VAL A 288 12.63 -11.32 5.57
N CYS A 289 11.76 -11.00 6.53
CA CYS A 289 10.50 -10.35 6.26
C CYS A 289 10.75 -8.97 5.67
N ALA A 290 9.88 -8.65 4.72
CA ALA A 290 10.01 -7.51 3.86
C ALA A 290 10.09 -6.20 4.62
N GLY A 291 10.87 -5.31 4.04
CA GLY A 291 11.03 -3.91 4.38
C GLY A 291 11.65 -3.21 3.19
N LYS A 292 11.65 -1.88 3.15
CA LYS A 292 12.27 -1.13 2.04
C LYS A 292 13.79 -1.14 2.19
N TYR A 293 14.49 -2.14 1.61
CA TYR A 293 15.97 -2.22 1.66
C TYR A 293 16.63 -1.89 0.32
N PRO A 294 17.82 -1.27 0.30
CA PRO A 294 18.44 -0.84 -0.94
C PRO A 294 19.03 -2.03 -1.71
N MET A 295 18.40 -2.36 -2.84
CA MET A 295 18.92 -3.34 -3.80
C MET A 295 19.39 -2.68 -5.09
N ARG A 296 20.20 -3.40 -5.84
CA ARG A 296 20.59 -3.06 -7.20
C ARG A 296 20.38 -4.25 -8.10
N VAL A 297 19.74 -4.03 -9.24
CA VAL A 297 19.55 -5.03 -10.29
C VAL A 297 20.23 -4.57 -11.56
N GLU A 298 20.93 -5.47 -12.23
CA GLU A 298 21.64 -5.25 -13.49
C GLU A 298 21.32 -6.37 -14.48
N THR A 299 21.04 -6.03 -15.74
CA THR A 299 20.92 -7.02 -16.82
C THR A 299 22.31 -7.39 -17.34
N LEU A 300 22.62 -8.68 -17.35
CA LEU A 300 23.86 -9.21 -17.91
C LEU A 300 23.69 -9.53 -19.41
N THR A 301 22.45 -9.64 -19.87
CA THR A 301 22.08 -9.92 -21.27
C THR A 301 21.15 -8.84 -21.86
N PRO A 302 21.63 -7.59 -22.02
CA PRO A 302 20.80 -6.46 -22.50
C PRO A 302 20.22 -6.65 -23.92
N SER A 303 20.76 -7.59 -24.70
CA SER A 303 20.21 -7.97 -26.01
C SER A 303 18.99 -8.89 -25.93
N VAL A 304 18.79 -9.57 -24.79
CA VAL A 304 17.66 -10.48 -24.54
C VAL A 304 16.57 -9.79 -23.72
N CYS A 305 16.95 -8.98 -22.73
CA CYS A 305 16.02 -8.31 -21.84
C CYS A 305 16.54 -6.97 -21.33
N SER A 306 15.64 -6.12 -20.84
CA SER A 306 16.00 -4.82 -20.25
C SER A 306 15.13 -4.51 -19.05
N LEU A 307 15.67 -3.74 -18.10
CA LEU A 307 14.92 -3.28 -16.94
C LEU A 307 14.06 -2.08 -17.35
N VAL A 308 12.82 -2.03 -16.88
CA VAL A 308 11.87 -0.94 -17.12
C VAL A 308 11.77 -0.10 -15.84
N SER A 309 12.12 1.18 -15.94
CA SER A 309 11.99 2.11 -14.81
C SER A 309 10.56 2.64 -14.65
N PRO A 310 10.18 3.23 -13.50
CA PRO A 310 8.85 3.82 -13.30
C PRO A 310 8.46 4.90 -14.33
N SER A 311 9.44 5.52 -15.00
CA SER A 311 9.20 6.46 -16.10
C SER A 311 9.05 5.77 -17.47
N ASN A 312 8.89 4.45 -17.51
CA ASN A 312 8.88 3.59 -18.69
C ASN A 312 10.15 3.70 -19.57
N ALA A 313 11.27 4.11 -18.98
CA ALA A 313 12.55 4.15 -19.69
C ALA A 313 13.32 2.84 -19.47
N LEU A 314 13.89 2.30 -20.56
CA LEU A 314 14.74 1.12 -20.50
C LEU A 314 16.10 1.43 -19.86
N ARG A 315 16.57 0.51 -19.01
CA ARG A 315 17.82 0.61 -18.26
C ARG A 315 18.54 -0.73 -18.25
N ASP A 316 19.86 -0.66 -18.19
CA ASP A 316 20.70 -1.85 -17.96
C ASP A 316 20.96 -2.08 -16.46
N ARG A 317 20.78 -1.04 -15.64
CA ARG A 317 21.00 -1.07 -14.19
C ARG A 317 20.00 -0.17 -13.48
N MET A 318 19.42 -0.65 -12.39
CA MET A 318 18.53 0.11 -11.52
C MET A 318 18.91 -0.10 -10.05
N ARG A 319 18.75 0.96 -9.25
CA ARG A 319 18.72 0.86 -7.79
C ARG A 319 17.25 0.92 -7.40
N ILE A 320 16.81 -0.02 -6.60
CA ILE A 320 15.44 -0.15 -6.14
C ILE A 320 15.41 -0.30 -4.63
N ALA A 321 14.30 0.08 -4.02
CA ALA A 321 13.94 -0.47 -2.71
C ALA A 321 13.46 -1.91 -2.93
N ALA A 322 13.70 -2.82 -2.00
CA ALA A 322 13.61 -4.25 -2.29
C ALA A 322 12.25 -4.91 -2.10
N ASP A 323 11.35 -4.18 -1.49
CA ASP A 323 9.91 -4.34 -1.64
C ASP A 323 9.46 -4.03 -3.09
N GLU A 324 10.28 -3.34 -3.90
CA GLU A 324 9.95 -3.12 -5.31
C GLU A 324 10.35 -4.34 -6.15
N THR A 325 9.35 -4.92 -6.82
CA THR A 325 9.60 -5.75 -8.00
C THR A 325 10.22 -4.89 -9.10
N VAL A 326 11.25 -5.39 -9.79
CA VAL A 326 11.69 -4.77 -11.04
C VAL A 326 10.87 -5.32 -12.19
N LEU A 327 10.42 -4.43 -13.05
CA LEU A 327 9.80 -4.82 -14.31
C LEU A 327 10.88 -5.09 -15.36
N VAL A 328 10.80 -6.24 -16.02
CA VAL A 328 11.76 -6.70 -17.02
C VAL A 328 11.02 -6.90 -18.35
N GLU A 329 11.49 -6.22 -19.39
CA GLU A 329 10.99 -6.38 -20.76
C GLU A 329 11.80 -7.44 -21.51
N GLU A 330 11.11 -8.43 -22.07
CA GLU A 330 11.61 -9.37 -23.06
C GLU A 330 11.83 -8.66 -24.40
N ARG A 331 13.06 -8.71 -24.91
CA ARG A 331 13.44 -8.08 -26.19
C ARG A 331 13.72 -9.07 -27.30
N ALA A 332 14.16 -10.28 -26.96
CA ALA A 332 14.42 -11.35 -27.90
C ALA A 332 14.31 -12.71 -27.21
N LEU A 333 14.06 -13.77 -27.99
CA LEU A 333 14.16 -15.15 -27.51
C LEU A 333 15.58 -15.45 -27.04
N GLY A 334 15.71 -16.02 -25.84
CA GLY A 334 17.01 -16.30 -25.24
C GLY A 334 16.92 -16.52 -23.73
N THR A 335 18.09 -16.50 -23.08
CA THR A 335 18.19 -16.48 -21.62
C THR A 335 18.45 -15.05 -21.17
N CYS A 336 17.56 -14.51 -20.36
CA CYS A 336 17.75 -13.27 -19.64
C CYS A 336 18.48 -13.55 -18.33
N GLU A 337 19.66 -12.98 -18.15
CA GLU A 337 20.48 -13.09 -16.95
C GLU A 337 20.47 -11.74 -16.21
N LEU A 338 20.20 -11.76 -14.90
CA LEU A 338 20.25 -10.58 -14.04
C LEU A 338 21.22 -10.81 -12.88
N LEU A 339 21.91 -9.75 -12.47
CA LEU A 339 22.66 -9.67 -11.23
C LEU A 339 21.87 -8.84 -10.21
N VAL A 340 21.47 -9.47 -9.11
CA VAL A 340 20.76 -8.85 -7.99
C VAL A 340 21.74 -8.67 -6.83
N GLN A 341 21.83 -7.46 -6.29
CA GLN A 341 22.78 -7.11 -5.24
C GLN A 341 22.07 -6.43 -4.07
N LEU A 342 22.30 -6.93 -2.85
CA LEU A 342 21.93 -6.26 -1.62
C LEU A 342 23.01 -5.24 -1.26
N LEU A 343 22.60 -4.02 -0.87
CA LEU A 343 23.49 -2.95 -0.49
C LEU A 343 23.41 -2.66 1.02
N ASP A 344 24.53 -2.25 1.63
CA ASP A 344 24.52 -1.63 2.97
C ASP A 344 24.10 -0.14 2.91
N ASP A 345 24.03 0.50 4.08
CA ASP A 345 23.70 1.93 4.22
C ASP A 345 24.68 2.86 3.48
N ASN A 346 25.89 2.38 3.19
CA ASN A 346 26.91 3.11 2.45
C ASN A 346 26.87 2.81 0.94
N GLY A 347 25.89 2.02 0.48
CA GLY A 347 25.74 1.61 -0.92
C GLY A 347 26.76 0.58 -1.39
N ARG A 348 27.44 -0.12 -0.47
CA ARG A 348 28.38 -1.20 -0.77
C ARG A 348 27.62 -2.51 -0.93
N VAL A 349 28.05 -3.33 -1.88
CA VAL A 349 27.47 -4.67 -2.07
C VAL A 349 27.86 -5.55 -0.88
N VAL A 350 26.85 -6.08 -0.19
CA VAL A 350 27.05 -7.05 0.92
C VAL A 350 26.78 -8.48 0.47
N LEU A 351 25.87 -8.66 -0.49
CA LEU A 351 25.51 -9.95 -1.06
C LEU A 351 25.11 -9.75 -2.52
N GLU A 352 25.39 -10.73 -3.36
CA GLU A 352 24.97 -10.72 -4.76
C GLU A 352 24.56 -12.10 -5.24
N ARG A 353 23.65 -12.12 -6.21
CA ARG A 353 23.07 -13.33 -6.79
C ARG A 353 22.81 -13.12 -8.28
N GLU A 354 23.30 -14.06 -9.09
CA GLU A 354 22.88 -14.18 -10.49
C GLU A 354 21.58 -15.02 -10.57
N THR A 355 20.65 -14.57 -11.41
CA THR A 355 19.41 -15.29 -11.75
C THR A 355 19.23 -15.30 -13.25
N GLU A 356 18.55 -16.33 -13.75
CA GLU A 356 18.25 -16.46 -15.18
C GLU A 356 16.79 -16.85 -15.44
N LYS A 357 16.24 -16.39 -16.57
CA LYS A 357 14.94 -16.82 -17.11
C LYS A 357 15.07 -17.04 -18.61
N ARG A 358 14.54 -18.16 -19.10
CA ARG A 358 14.45 -18.43 -20.53
C ARG A 358 13.08 -18.00 -21.06
N PHE A 359 13.08 -17.16 -22.09
CA PHE A 359 11.89 -16.71 -22.80
C PHE A 359 11.62 -17.54 -24.05
#